data_AF-A0AAU9CVB1-F1
#
_entry.id   AF-A0AAU9CVB1-F1
#
_cell.length_a   1.000
_cell.length_b   1.000
_cell.length_c   1.000
_cell.angle_alpha   90.00
_cell.angle_beta   90.00
_cell.angle_gamma   90.00
#
_symmetry.space_group_name_H-M   'P 1'
#
loop_
_entity.id
_entity.type
_entity.pdbx_description
1 polymer ?
#
loop_
_entity_poly.entity_id
_entity_poly.type
_entity_poly.pdbx_seq_one_letter_code
_entity_poly.pdbx_strand_id
1 'polypeptide(L)'
;MLNWDDPLEQIKRKRPAADTKVHFEPVAADSEAAAAVDGEKRLVGGSDLTANIAPIKYHWAWDAYIKSQRNFWLPTEIGMGEDLMALGKLNDNERHTFFTTFATLTTADALHQRNLALAVYERITAPEVGMAVIAQMHQETIHSMSYQHIIESLNFDEDEIYLLYQKVPQIRAKFEYSNAQTHALQGQGGDLTDYVRGLFFYYMIFEGVWFMANFCPIFSLQRRRLMVRTGEQLQYIARDESGHVAFGKALIQALWREHPETRIDESQAHKLMGEAMELEQAYAEYAVKPMLGYDLALHLRHVRYLANRRLLDLGLNPLYQESEAEVLPWWEEQIGFRKEKNFFETRVTEYQTGGALSWD
;
A
#
# COMPACT_ATOMS: atom_id res chain seq x y z
N MET A 1 -8.13 22.45 26.27
CA MET A 1 -7.63 22.22 24.90
C MET A 1 -7.21 20.77 24.81
N LEU A 2 -7.97 19.96 24.10
CA LEU A 2 -7.63 18.56 23.83
C LEU A 2 -6.71 18.53 22.61
N ASN A 3 -5.58 17.86 22.75
CA ASN A 3 -4.60 17.64 21.69
C ASN A 3 -5.08 16.48 20.80
N TRP A 4 -5.27 16.76 19.51
CA TRP A 4 -5.85 15.83 18.53
C TRP A 4 -4.80 15.07 17.70
N ASP A 5 -3.51 15.26 17.97
CA ASP A 5 -2.44 14.72 17.13
C ASP A 5 -1.90 13.35 17.56
N ASP A 6 -2.39 12.77 18.67
CA ASP A 6 -1.94 11.44 19.11
C ASP A 6 -2.98 10.68 19.96
N PRO A 7 -3.86 9.85 19.35
CA PRO A 7 -4.77 8.98 20.09
C PRO A 7 -4.05 7.84 20.85
N LEU A 8 -2.72 7.72 20.72
CA LEU A 8 -1.87 6.83 21.53
C LEU A 8 -1.24 7.54 22.73
N GLU A 9 -1.43 8.84 22.96
CA GLU A 9 -1.04 9.46 24.25
C GLU A 9 -1.77 8.77 25.41
N GLN A 10 -3.03 8.34 25.20
CA GLN A 10 -3.81 7.55 26.15
C GLN A 10 -3.40 6.06 26.18
N ILE A 11 -2.70 5.60 25.14
CA ILE A 11 -2.03 4.29 25.06
C ILE A 11 -0.51 4.46 25.25
N LYS A 12 -0.07 5.49 25.98
CA LYS A 12 1.14 5.35 26.79
C LYS A 12 0.79 4.27 27.79
N ARG A 13 1.04 3.01 27.41
CA ARG A 13 0.90 1.84 28.26
C ARG A 13 1.59 2.22 29.56
N LYS A 14 0.83 2.58 30.59
CA LYS A 14 1.22 2.24 31.95
C LYS A 14 1.30 0.73 31.88
N ARG A 15 2.50 0.22 31.57
CA ARG A 15 2.84 -1.16 31.86
C ARG A 15 2.34 -1.32 33.29
N PRO A 16 1.42 -2.27 33.56
CA PRO A 16 1.10 -2.60 34.93
C PRO A 16 2.45 -2.76 35.63
N ALA A 17 2.61 -2.16 36.83
CA ALA A 17 3.85 -2.29 37.58
C ALA A 17 4.26 -3.77 37.56
N ALA A 18 5.54 -4.09 37.42
CA ALA A 18 6.02 -5.44 37.07
C ALA A 18 5.37 -6.58 37.89
N ASP A 19 4.87 -6.26 39.09
CA ASP A 19 4.12 -7.10 40.04
C ASP A 19 2.63 -7.37 39.75
N THR A 20 2.07 -6.93 38.62
CA THR A 20 0.64 -7.17 38.27
C THR A 20 0.45 -8.20 37.15
N LYS A 21 1.46 -9.04 36.91
CA LYS A 21 1.26 -10.25 36.10
C LYS A 21 0.38 -11.21 36.88
N VAL A 22 -0.76 -11.60 36.31
CA VAL A 22 -1.55 -12.71 36.85
C VAL A 22 -0.76 -13.98 36.56
N HIS A 23 -0.13 -14.52 37.60
CA HIS A 23 0.61 -15.77 37.54
C HIS A 23 -0.38 -16.93 37.74
N PHE A 24 -0.59 -17.71 36.68
CA PHE A 24 -1.10 -19.08 36.84
C PHE A 24 0.01 -19.94 37.44
N GLU A 25 -0.33 -21.04 38.12
CA GLU A 25 0.68 -21.95 38.66
C GLU A 25 1.73 -22.26 37.58
N PRO A 26 3.01 -21.94 37.81
CA PRO A 26 4.02 -22.10 36.79
C PRO A 26 4.14 -23.59 36.51
N VAL A 27 3.80 -23.99 35.28
CA VAL A 27 4.44 -25.17 34.69
C VAL A 27 5.93 -24.87 34.78
N ALA A 28 6.72 -25.75 35.43
CA ALA A 28 8.14 -25.53 35.67
C ALA A 28 8.83 -25.22 34.33
N ALA A 29 9.00 -23.94 34.04
CA ALA A 29 9.59 -23.42 32.83
C ALA A 29 11.00 -23.00 33.19
N ASP A 30 11.96 -23.50 32.42
CA ASP A 30 13.35 -23.11 32.55
C ASP A 30 13.46 -21.60 32.27
N SER A 31 13.85 -20.81 33.27
CA SER A 31 13.83 -19.34 33.17
C SER A 31 14.83 -18.81 32.14
N GLU A 32 15.86 -19.59 31.82
CA GLU A 32 16.80 -19.31 30.72
C GLU A 32 16.10 -19.41 29.35
N ALA A 33 15.15 -20.33 29.17
CA ALA A 33 14.42 -20.49 27.92
C ALA A 33 13.50 -19.29 27.62
N ALA A 34 12.89 -18.68 28.64
CA ALA A 34 12.00 -17.53 28.45
C ALA A 34 12.77 -16.24 28.07
N ALA A 35 13.97 -16.02 28.63
CA ALA A 35 14.81 -14.87 28.28
C ALA A 35 15.49 -15.02 26.90
N ALA A 36 15.77 -16.26 26.48
CA ALA A 36 16.29 -16.56 25.14
C ALA A 36 15.26 -16.21 24.04
N VAL A 37 13.98 -16.57 24.23
CA VAL A 37 12.90 -16.33 23.25
C VAL A 37 12.70 -14.85 22.90
N ASP A 38 12.87 -13.93 23.86
CA ASP A 38 12.71 -12.49 23.64
C ASP A 38 13.89 -11.87 22.86
N GLY A 39 15.12 -12.37 23.08
CA GLY A 39 16.33 -11.92 22.38
C GLY A 39 16.49 -12.48 20.96
N GLU A 40 15.73 -13.52 20.63
CA GLU A 40 15.83 -14.28 19.38
C GLU A 40 14.91 -13.80 18.25
N LYS A 41 13.92 -12.93 18.51
CA LYS A 41 13.08 -12.38 17.42
C LYS A 41 13.97 -11.71 16.36
N ARG A 42 13.86 -12.16 15.12
CA ARG A 42 14.54 -11.61 13.93
C ARG A 42 13.51 -11.44 12.83
N LEU A 43 13.75 -10.48 11.93
CA LEU A 43 12.87 -10.27 10.78
C LEU A 43 12.84 -11.52 9.90
N VAL A 44 14.01 -12.09 9.64
CA VAL A 44 14.24 -13.30 8.85
C VAL A 44 15.18 -14.24 9.60
N GLY A 45 15.08 -15.55 9.37
CA GLY A 45 15.99 -16.54 9.95
C GLY A 45 15.95 -16.63 11.49
N GLY A 46 14.87 -16.16 12.12
CA GLY A 46 14.60 -16.39 13.53
C GLY A 46 14.22 -17.85 13.82
N SER A 47 14.26 -18.23 15.10
CA SER A 47 13.87 -19.56 15.57
C SER A 47 12.37 -19.80 15.40
N ASP A 48 11.98 -21.00 14.93
CA ASP A 48 10.57 -21.44 14.83
C ASP A 48 9.84 -21.45 16.20
N LEU A 49 10.59 -21.35 17.31
CA LEU A 49 10.05 -21.31 18.67
C LEU A 49 9.56 -19.91 19.09
N THR A 50 9.69 -18.88 18.25
CA THR A 50 9.18 -17.52 18.56
C THR A 50 7.70 -17.34 18.19
N ALA A 51 6.84 -18.28 18.57
CA ALA A 51 5.38 -18.15 18.41
C ALA A 51 4.75 -17.05 19.31
N ASN A 52 5.53 -16.49 20.23
CA ASN A 52 5.06 -15.49 21.19
C ASN A 52 4.92 -14.10 20.53
N ILE A 53 3.69 -13.58 20.53
CA ILE A 53 3.45 -12.17 20.15
C ILE A 53 4.14 -11.22 21.13
N ALA A 54 4.01 -11.46 22.43
CA ALA A 54 4.64 -10.63 23.45
C ALA A 54 6.04 -11.15 23.84
N PRO A 55 7.01 -10.27 24.11
CA PRO A 55 6.96 -8.81 23.93
C PRO A 55 7.03 -8.43 22.45
N ILE A 56 6.37 -7.32 22.11
CA ILE A 56 6.47 -6.72 20.78
C ILE A 56 7.88 -6.12 20.65
N LYS A 57 8.63 -6.51 19.62
CA LYS A 57 9.95 -5.96 19.27
C LYS A 57 9.81 -4.94 18.13
N TYR A 58 9.09 -5.30 17.06
CA TYR A 58 8.91 -4.44 15.89
C TYR A 58 7.62 -3.64 16.00
N HIS A 59 7.63 -2.60 16.85
CA HIS A 59 6.46 -1.76 17.12
C HIS A 59 5.82 -1.15 15.86
N TRP A 60 6.63 -0.73 14.89
CA TRP A 60 6.14 -0.20 13.61
C TRP A 60 5.25 -1.19 12.84
N ALA A 61 5.51 -2.50 12.93
CA ALA A 61 4.70 -3.53 12.30
C ALA A 61 3.39 -3.75 13.07
N TRP A 62 3.47 -3.76 14.39
CA TRP A 62 2.28 -3.82 15.25
C TRP A 62 1.35 -2.63 14.99
N ASP A 63 1.90 -1.43 14.89
CA ASP A 63 1.13 -0.21 14.62
C ASP A 63 0.54 -0.23 13.21
N ALA A 64 1.27 -0.74 12.21
CA ALA A 64 0.75 -0.96 10.86
C ALA A 64 -0.44 -1.93 10.86
N TYR A 65 -0.32 -3.07 11.58
CA TYR A 65 -1.43 -4.01 11.77
C TYR A 65 -2.65 -3.31 12.39
N ILE A 66 -2.50 -2.63 13.54
CA ILE A 66 -3.63 -1.94 14.19
C ILE A 66 -4.25 -0.88 13.27
N LYS A 67 -3.43 -0.14 12.52
CA LYS A 67 -3.90 0.86 11.56
C LYS A 67 -4.72 0.21 10.43
N SER A 68 -4.30 -0.93 9.89
CA SER A 68 -5.07 -1.66 8.86
C SER A 68 -6.48 -2.01 9.34
N GLN A 69 -6.61 -2.47 10.58
CA GLN A 69 -7.91 -2.87 11.15
C GLN A 69 -8.83 -1.66 11.32
N ARG A 70 -8.28 -0.51 11.72
CA ARG A 70 -9.04 0.75 11.84
C ARG A 70 -9.46 1.32 10.48
N ASN A 71 -8.75 0.94 9.43
CA ASN A 71 -9.00 1.36 8.06
C ASN A 71 -9.96 0.42 7.32
N PHE A 72 -10.47 -0.64 7.93
CA PHE A 72 -11.37 -1.57 7.27
C PHE A 72 -12.54 -0.86 6.57
N TRP A 73 -12.86 -1.29 5.35
CA TRP A 73 -13.93 -0.76 4.52
C TRP A 73 -14.49 -1.85 3.62
N LEU A 74 -15.75 -1.70 3.18
CA LEU A 74 -16.39 -2.64 2.27
C LEU A 74 -16.84 -1.91 0.98
N PRO A 75 -16.29 -2.27 -0.19
CA PRO A 75 -16.71 -1.76 -1.49
C PRO A 75 -18.23 -1.72 -1.72
N THR A 76 -18.94 -2.77 -1.28
CA THR A 76 -20.39 -2.90 -1.45
C THR A 76 -21.20 -1.83 -0.71
N GLU A 77 -20.58 -1.08 0.20
CA GLU A 77 -21.21 0.05 0.89
C GLU A 77 -21.21 1.34 0.06
N ILE A 78 -20.48 1.37 -1.05
CA ILE A 78 -20.37 2.52 -1.95
C ILE A 78 -21.28 2.30 -3.15
N GLY A 79 -22.37 3.07 -3.21
CA GLY A 79 -23.35 3.00 -4.30
C GLY A 79 -22.81 3.61 -5.60
N MET A 80 -22.94 2.88 -6.72
CA MET A 80 -22.32 3.23 -8.01
C MET A 80 -23.25 3.97 -9.00
N GLY A 81 -24.48 4.30 -8.60
CA GLY A 81 -25.48 4.88 -9.52
C GLY A 81 -25.07 6.20 -10.18
N GLU A 82 -24.31 7.05 -9.47
CA GLU A 82 -23.78 8.30 -10.04
C GLU A 82 -22.78 8.05 -11.17
N ASP A 83 -21.91 7.06 -11.00
CA ASP A 83 -20.88 6.72 -11.99
C ASP A 83 -21.51 6.10 -13.24
N LEU A 84 -22.55 5.27 -13.08
CA LEU A 84 -23.30 4.71 -14.20
C LEU A 84 -23.86 5.83 -15.11
N MET A 85 -24.36 6.92 -14.52
CA MET A 85 -24.81 8.10 -15.27
C MET A 85 -23.64 8.94 -15.83
N ALA A 86 -22.49 8.94 -15.16
CA ALA A 86 -21.32 9.72 -15.56
C ALA A 86 -20.60 9.13 -16.78
N LEU A 87 -20.71 7.82 -17.03
CA LEU A 87 -20.07 7.15 -18.18
C LEU A 87 -20.43 7.77 -19.54
N GLY A 88 -21.69 8.21 -19.71
CA GLY A 88 -22.15 8.87 -20.93
C GLY A 88 -21.62 10.30 -21.11
N LYS A 89 -21.00 10.88 -20.07
CA LYS A 89 -20.47 12.26 -20.07
C LYS A 89 -18.98 12.33 -20.35
N LEU A 90 -18.26 11.20 -20.28
CA LEU A 90 -16.84 11.13 -20.60
C LEU A 90 -16.65 11.30 -22.11
N ASN A 91 -15.75 12.20 -22.51
CA ASN A 91 -15.27 12.24 -23.90
C ASN A 91 -14.32 11.06 -24.19
N ASP A 92 -13.92 10.90 -25.45
CA ASP A 92 -13.12 9.75 -25.89
C ASP A 92 -11.77 9.64 -25.17
N ASN A 93 -11.08 10.77 -24.95
CA ASN A 93 -9.80 10.80 -24.22
C ASN A 93 -9.98 10.39 -22.76
N GLU A 94 -11.04 10.89 -22.12
CA GLU A 94 -11.37 10.60 -20.73
C GLU A 94 -11.79 9.15 -20.54
N ARG A 95 -12.59 8.62 -21.48
CA ARG A 95 -13.00 7.22 -21.50
C ARG A 95 -11.81 6.29 -21.68
N HIS A 96 -10.94 6.58 -22.66
CA HIS A 96 -9.70 5.81 -22.88
C HIS A 96 -8.82 5.81 -21.64
N THR A 97 -8.59 7.00 -21.06
CA THR A 97 -7.72 7.17 -19.90
C THR A 97 -8.30 6.45 -18.69
N PHE A 98 -9.60 6.63 -18.41
CA PHE A 98 -10.28 5.96 -17.31
C PHE A 98 -10.22 4.45 -17.46
N PHE A 99 -10.64 3.91 -18.60
CA PHE A 99 -10.73 2.46 -18.82
C PHE A 99 -9.35 1.79 -18.76
N THR A 100 -8.36 2.38 -19.44
CA THR A 100 -7.00 1.83 -19.46
C THR A 100 -6.37 1.84 -18.07
N THR A 101 -6.52 2.94 -17.33
CA THR A 101 -5.98 3.08 -15.98
C THR A 101 -6.66 2.13 -15.01
N PHE A 102 -8.00 2.08 -15.04
CA PHE A 102 -8.80 1.21 -14.19
C PHE A 102 -8.46 -0.27 -14.41
N ALA A 103 -8.43 -0.73 -15.67
CA ALA A 103 -8.08 -2.11 -15.98
C ALA A 103 -6.64 -2.47 -15.60
N THR A 104 -5.71 -1.51 -15.70
CA THR A 104 -4.32 -1.69 -15.27
C THR A 104 -4.25 -1.86 -13.75
N LEU A 105 -4.95 -1.03 -12.98
CA LEU A 105 -5.05 -1.16 -11.52
C LEU A 105 -5.66 -2.49 -11.10
N THR A 106 -6.75 -2.93 -11.76
CA THR A 106 -7.38 -4.23 -11.50
C THR A 106 -6.41 -5.39 -11.69
N THR A 107 -5.61 -5.37 -12.74
CA THR A 107 -4.60 -6.41 -12.99
C THR A 107 -3.46 -6.34 -11.98
N ALA A 108 -3.05 -5.13 -11.61
CA ALA A 108 -1.93 -4.89 -10.72
C ALA A 108 -2.18 -5.49 -9.32
N ASP A 109 -3.33 -5.23 -8.68
CA ASP A 109 -3.67 -5.81 -7.36
C ASP A 109 -3.83 -7.33 -7.40
N ALA A 110 -4.46 -7.87 -8.46
CA ALA A 110 -4.61 -9.31 -8.61
C ALA A 110 -3.25 -10.04 -8.70
N LEU A 111 -2.28 -9.46 -9.40
CA LEU A 111 -0.91 -10.00 -9.45
C LEU A 111 -0.16 -9.78 -8.12
N HIS A 112 -0.44 -8.68 -7.42
CA HIS A 112 0.20 -8.32 -6.16
C HIS A 112 -0.14 -9.29 -5.03
N GLN A 113 -1.41 -9.64 -4.87
CA GLN A 113 -1.89 -10.53 -3.81
C GLN A 113 -1.12 -11.87 -3.78
N ARG A 114 -0.84 -12.44 -4.96
CA ARG A 114 -0.10 -13.70 -5.07
C ARG A 114 1.36 -13.55 -4.64
N ASN A 115 2.00 -12.43 -4.97
CA ASN A 115 3.41 -12.18 -4.68
C ASN A 115 3.65 -11.91 -3.19
N LEU A 116 2.75 -11.20 -2.49
CA LEU A 116 2.84 -11.02 -1.03
C LEU A 116 2.83 -12.36 -0.27
N ALA A 117 1.86 -13.21 -0.62
CA ALA A 117 1.63 -14.48 0.07
C ALA A 117 2.82 -15.44 -0.08
N LEU A 118 3.35 -15.55 -1.31
CA LEU A 118 4.35 -16.55 -1.66
C LEU A 118 5.79 -16.08 -1.46
N ALA A 119 6.00 -14.79 -1.19
CA ALA A 119 7.32 -14.21 -1.31
C ALA A 119 7.71 -13.37 -0.09
N VAL A 120 6.86 -12.41 0.31
CA VAL A 120 7.14 -11.58 1.48
C VAL A 120 6.91 -12.35 2.77
N TYR A 121 5.76 -13.01 2.93
CA TYR A 121 5.42 -13.70 4.19
C TYR A 121 6.36 -14.87 4.50
N GLU A 122 6.77 -15.62 3.47
CA GLU A 122 7.49 -16.89 3.60
C GLU A 122 8.81 -16.80 4.39
N ARG A 123 9.50 -15.66 4.33
CA ARG A 123 10.78 -15.44 5.03
C ARG A 123 10.65 -14.72 6.37
N ILE A 124 9.48 -14.17 6.67
CA ILE A 124 9.26 -13.37 7.87
C ILE A 124 9.06 -14.30 9.07
N THR A 125 9.99 -14.25 10.03
CA THR A 125 9.95 -15.07 11.24
C THR A 125 9.40 -14.33 12.46
N ALA A 126 9.42 -12.99 12.45
CA ALA A 126 8.87 -12.19 13.54
C ALA A 126 7.33 -12.15 13.45
N PRO A 127 6.60 -12.62 14.49
CA PRO A 127 5.16 -12.81 14.37
C PRO A 127 4.39 -11.50 14.23
N GLU A 128 4.79 -10.42 14.91
CA GLU A 128 4.15 -9.11 14.74
C GLU A 128 4.34 -8.52 13.33
N VAL A 129 5.41 -8.89 12.63
CA VAL A 129 5.65 -8.49 11.23
C VAL A 129 4.80 -9.35 10.30
N GLY A 130 4.76 -10.67 10.56
CA GLY A 130 3.86 -11.57 9.83
C GLY A 130 2.39 -11.15 9.93
N MET A 131 1.93 -10.69 11.10
CA MET A 131 0.59 -10.14 11.27
C MET A 131 0.32 -8.92 10.36
N ALA A 132 1.29 -8.00 10.23
CA ALA A 132 1.16 -6.84 9.36
C ALA A 132 1.08 -7.23 7.88
N VAL A 133 1.89 -8.21 7.45
CA VAL A 133 1.84 -8.75 6.07
C VAL A 133 0.49 -9.41 5.79
N ILE A 134 -0.04 -10.19 6.72
CA ILE A 134 -1.39 -10.80 6.59
C ILE A 134 -2.47 -9.72 6.49
N ALA A 135 -2.37 -8.66 7.28
CA ALA A 135 -3.27 -7.52 7.22
C ALA A 135 -3.24 -6.84 5.83
N GLN A 136 -2.04 -6.60 5.29
CA GLN A 136 -1.87 -6.08 3.93
C GLN A 136 -2.54 -7.01 2.91
N MET A 137 -2.26 -8.31 2.93
CA MET A 137 -2.88 -9.29 2.03
C MET A 137 -4.42 -9.29 2.08
N HIS A 138 -4.99 -9.04 3.27
CA HIS A 138 -6.42 -8.88 3.41
C HIS A 138 -6.93 -7.60 2.74
N GLN A 139 -6.22 -6.48 2.89
CA GLN A 139 -6.53 -5.23 2.19
C GLN A 139 -6.49 -5.41 0.67
N GLU A 140 -5.49 -6.10 0.11
CA GLU A 140 -5.44 -6.43 -1.33
C GLU A 140 -6.66 -7.23 -1.82
N THR A 141 -7.21 -8.08 -0.95
CA THR A 141 -8.43 -8.84 -1.24
C THR A 141 -9.64 -7.91 -1.30
N ILE A 142 -9.71 -6.92 -0.39
CA ILE A 142 -10.74 -5.87 -0.41
C ILE A 142 -10.60 -5.01 -1.66
N HIS A 143 -9.37 -4.68 -2.09
CA HIS A 143 -9.12 -3.92 -3.31
C HIS A 143 -9.60 -4.69 -4.54
N SER A 144 -9.26 -5.98 -4.65
CA SER A 144 -9.76 -6.87 -5.69
C SER A 144 -11.28 -6.93 -5.74
N MET A 145 -11.93 -7.04 -4.57
CA MET A 145 -13.39 -6.98 -4.45
C MET A 145 -13.95 -5.62 -4.90
N SER A 146 -13.22 -4.53 -4.69
CA SER A 146 -13.63 -3.19 -5.12
C SER A 146 -13.67 -3.05 -6.63
N TYR A 147 -12.66 -3.56 -7.35
CA TYR A 147 -12.69 -3.54 -8.81
C TYR A 147 -13.83 -4.40 -9.35
N GLN A 148 -14.06 -5.59 -8.79
CA GLN A 148 -15.18 -6.43 -9.20
C GLN A 148 -16.53 -5.72 -8.99
N HIS A 149 -16.71 -5.09 -7.83
CA HIS A 149 -17.92 -4.30 -7.54
C HIS A 149 -18.14 -3.18 -8.56
N ILE A 150 -17.07 -2.48 -8.98
CA ILE A 150 -17.14 -1.44 -10.02
C ILE A 150 -17.47 -2.05 -11.39
N ILE A 151 -16.81 -3.14 -11.78
CA ILE A 151 -17.01 -3.84 -13.06
C ILE A 151 -18.47 -4.28 -13.20
N GLU A 152 -19.01 -4.96 -12.18
CA GLU A 152 -20.40 -5.43 -12.16
C GLU A 152 -21.38 -4.26 -12.17
N SER A 153 -21.15 -3.26 -11.32
CA SER A 153 -22.06 -2.12 -11.18
C SER A 153 -22.14 -1.25 -12.43
N LEU A 154 -21.04 -1.11 -13.15
CA LEU A 154 -20.96 -0.31 -14.38
C LEU A 154 -21.19 -1.13 -15.65
N ASN A 155 -21.41 -2.45 -15.49
CA ASN A 155 -21.61 -3.40 -16.58
C ASN A 155 -20.49 -3.33 -17.62
N PHE A 156 -19.25 -3.33 -17.15
CA PHE A 156 -18.07 -3.46 -18.01
C PHE A 156 -17.90 -4.89 -18.47
N ASP A 157 -17.34 -5.05 -19.67
CA ASP A 157 -16.94 -6.36 -20.17
C ASP A 157 -15.68 -6.82 -19.41
N GLU A 158 -15.83 -7.91 -18.65
CA GLU A 158 -14.78 -8.51 -17.85
C GLU A 158 -13.56 -8.91 -18.70
N ASP A 159 -13.76 -9.42 -19.92
CA ASP A 159 -12.67 -9.85 -20.81
C ASP A 159 -11.91 -8.65 -21.39
N GLU A 160 -12.57 -7.50 -21.55
CA GLU A 160 -11.89 -6.27 -21.95
C GLU A 160 -11.03 -5.71 -20.82
N ILE A 161 -11.48 -5.83 -19.57
CA ILE A 161 -10.73 -5.39 -18.38
C ILE A 161 -9.59 -6.35 -18.06
N TYR A 162 -9.90 -7.61 -17.75
CA TYR A 162 -8.94 -8.57 -17.23
C TYR A 162 -7.88 -9.01 -18.24
N LEU A 163 -8.18 -8.94 -19.54
CA LEU A 163 -7.21 -9.31 -20.58
C LEU A 163 -6.51 -8.10 -21.19
N LEU A 164 -6.76 -6.87 -20.72
CA LEU A 164 -6.13 -5.68 -21.29
C LEU A 164 -4.60 -5.78 -21.23
N TYR A 165 -4.06 -6.30 -20.13
CA TYR A 165 -2.61 -6.48 -19.97
C TYR A 165 -2.00 -7.43 -20.99
N GLN A 166 -2.78 -8.37 -21.55
CA GLN A 166 -2.33 -9.23 -22.64
C GLN A 166 -2.49 -8.57 -24.02
N LYS A 167 -3.37 -7.57 -24.14
CA LYS A 167 -3.65 -6.92 -25.43
C LYS A 167 -2.72 -5.74 -25.68
N VAL A 168 -2.26 -5.06 -24.63
CA VAL A 168 -1.47 -3.83 -24.72
C VAL A 168 0.00 -4.09 -24.35
N PRO A 169 0.95 -3.96 -25.29
CA PRO A 169 2.37 -4.25 -25.05
C PRO A 169 3.00 -3.46 -23.89
N GLN A 170 2.63 -2.19 -23.73
CA GLN A 170 3.16 -1.30 -22.70
C GLN A 170 2.72 -1.74 -21.29
N ILE A 171 1.48 -2.22 -21.16
CA ILE A 171 0.96 -2.77 -19.90
C ILE A 171 1.60 -4.14 -19.63
N ARG A 172 1.67 -5.00 -20.65
CA ARG A 172 2.35 -6.31 -20.56
C ARG A 172 3.79 -6.17 -20.05
N ALA A 173 4.56 -5.27 -20.66
CA ALA A 173 5.97 -5.09 -20.34
C ALA A 173 6.18 -4.70 -18.87
N LYS A 174 5.32 -3.85 -18.30
CA LYS A 174 5.36 -3.51 -16.87
C LYS A 174 5.14 -4.72 -15.98
N PHE A 175 4.16 -5.57 -16.30
CA PHE A 175 3.88 -6.76 -15.50
C PHE A 175 4.91 -7.87 -15.68
N GLU A 176 5.45 -8.06 -16.88
CA GLU A 176 6.57 -8.98 -17.11
C GLU A 176 7.81 -8.55 -16.32
N TYR A 177 8.14 -7.27 -16.35
CA TYR A 177 9.22 -6.72 -15.53
C TYR A 177 8.94 -6.89 -14.04
N SER A 178 7.73 -6.55 -13.59
CA SER A 178 7.32 -6.73 -12.19
C SER A 178 7.49 -8.17 -11.71
N ASN A 179 6.98 -9.13 -12.49
CA ASN A 179 7.13 -10.56 -12.18
C ASN A 179 8.60 -10.99 -12.14
N ALA A 180 9.45 -10.47 -13.03
CA ALA A 180 10.88 -10.77 -13.01
C ALA A 180 11.57 -10.23 -11.74
N GLN A 181 11.21 -9.02 -11.30
CA GLN A 181 11.78 -8.42 -10.09
C GLN A 181 11.24 -9.08 -8.80
N THR A 182 9.97 -9.48 -8.77
CA THR A 182 9.37 -10.14 -7.59
C THR A 182 9.66 -11.62 -7.51
N HIS A 183 10.10 -12.28 -8.60
CA HIS A 183 10.55 -13.68 -8.54
C HIS A 183 11.69 -13.89 -7.53
N ALA A 184 12.56 -12.88 -7.33
CA ALA A 184 13.62 -12.90 -6.33
C ALA A 184 13.11 -13.02 -4.88
N LEU A 185 11.83 -12.69 -4.63
CA LEU A 185 11.23 -12.79 -3.32
C LEU A 185 10.81 -14.24 -2.97
N GLN A 186 10.67 -15.13 -3.96
CA GLN A 186 10.09 -16.47 -3.75
C GLN A 186 11.13 -17.47 -3.22
N GLY A 187 10.72 -18.34 -2.29
CA GLY A 187 11.47 -19.49 -1.80
C GLY A 187 12.39 -19.21 -0.60
N GLN A 188 12.42 -20.14 0.36
CA GLN A 188 13.19 -20.06 1.61
C GLN A 188 14.73 -20.27 1.49
N GLY A 189 15.33 -20.18 0.30
CA GLY A 189 16.76 -20.46 0.10
C GLY A 189 17.54 -19.48 -0.79
N GLY A 190 16.88 -18.43 -1.30
CA GLY A 190 17.55 -17.42 -2.13
C GLY A 190 18.37 -16.43 -1.31
N ASP A 191 19.30 -15.73 -1.95
CA ASP A 191 20.12 -14.69 -1.33
C ASP A 191 19.25 -13.61 -0.66
N LEU A 192 19.59 -13.23 0.57
CA LEU A 192 18.88 -12.19 1.31
C LEU A 192 19.03 -10.82 0.63
N THR A 193 20.15 -10.58 -0.06
CA THR A 193 20.35 -9.36 -0.85
C THR A 193 19.33 -9.25 -1.98
N ASP A 194 19.10 -10.34 -2.69
CA ASP A 194 18.09 -10.39 -3.76
C ASP A 194 16.67 -10.25 -3.20
N TYR A 195 16.40 -10.82 -2.03
CA TYR A 195 15.13 -10.61 -1.33
C TYR A 195 14.91 -9.12 -0.98
N VAL A 196 15.91 -8.46 -0.40
CA VAL A 196 15.84 -7.02 -0.07
C VAL A 196 15.70 -6.17 -1.33
N ARG A 197 16.36 -6.53 -2.44
CA ARG A 197 16.15 -5.89 -3.75
C ARG A 197 14.73 -6.05 -4.25
N GLY A 198 14.16 -7.25 -4.13
CA GLY A 198 12.77 -7.51 -4.47
C GLY A 198 11.80 -6.68 -3.62
N LEU A 199 12.06 -6.52 -2.33
CA LEU A 199 11.23 -5.70 -1.42
C LEU A 199 11.31 -4.22 -1.80
N PHE A 200 12.51 -3.73 -2.16
CA PHE A 200 12.67 -2.38 -2.68
C PHE A 200 11.84 -2.17 -3.95
N PHE A 201 11.93 -3.07 -4.93
CA PHE A 201 11.11 -2.96 -6.13
C PHE A 201 9.61 -2.98 -5.79
N TYR A 202 9.17 -3.96 -5.00
CA TYR A 202 7.77 -4.13 -4.63
C TYR A 202 7.19 -2.90 -3.92
N TYR A 203 7.76 -2.52 -2.76
CA TYR A 203 7.18 -1.46 -1.94
C TYR A 203 7.52 -0.05 -2.44
N MET A 204 8.75 0.16 -2.93
CA MET A 204 9.20 1.52 -3.26
C MET A 204 8.93 1.89 -4.71
N ILE A 205 8.85 0.94 -5.64
CA ILE A 205 8.63 1.22 -7.06
C ILE A 205 7.19 0.85 -7.45
N PHE A 206 6.79 -0.41 -7.25
CA PHE A 206 5.49 -0.87 -7.69
C PHE A 206 4.38 -0.17 -6.91
N GLU A 207 4.27 -0.36 -5.60
CA GLU A 207 3.25 0.33 -4.79
C GLU A 207 3.56 1.84 -4.71
N GLY A 208 4.78 2.17 -4.32
CA GLY A 208 5.19 3.53 -3.98
C GLY A 208 5.24 4.55 -5.13
N VAL A 209 5.30 4.09 -6.39
CA VAL A 209 5.34 4.95 -7.58
C VAL A 209 4.27 4.55 -8.58
N TRP A 210 4.36 3.35 -9.19
CA TRP A 210 3.46 2.96 -10.28
C TRP A 210 2.00 2.92 -9.85
N PHE A 211 1.72 2.32 -8.69
CA PHE A 211 0.37 2.17 -8.20
C PHE A 211 -0.21 3.51 -7.75
N MET A 212 0.53 4.23 -6.90
CA MET A 212 0.13 5.57 -6.44
C MET A 212 -0.10 6.56 -7.60
N ALA A 213 0.77 6.58 -8.62
CA ALA A 213 0.62 7.47 -9.77
C ALA A 213 -0.65 7.17 -10.60
N ASN A 214 -1.06 5.90 -10.66
CA ASN A 214 -2.21 5.47 -11.46
C ASN A 214 -3.56 5.87 -10.84
N PHE A 215 -3.60 6.37 -9.60
CA PHE A 215 -4.82 6.98 -9.08
C PHE A 215 -5.11 8.36 -9.68
N CYS A 216 -4.07 9.12 -10.04
CA CYS A 216 -4.19 10.52 -10.45
C CYS A 216 -5.11 10.77 -11.66
N PRO A 217 -5.08 9.95 -12.73
CA PRO A 217 -5.99 10.16 -13.86
C PRO A 217 -7.47 10.09 -13.45
N ILE A 218 -7.81 9.15 -12.57
CA ILE A 218 -9.20 8.96 -12.09
C ILE A 218 -9.57 10.03 -11.07
N PHE A 219 -8.64 10.41 -10.17
CA PHE A 219 -8.84 11.54 -9.26
C PHE A 219 -9.06 12.87 -10.00
N SER A 220 -8.39 13.08 -11.13
CA SER A 220 -8.64 14.25 -11.98
C SER A 220 -10.08 14.29 -12.49
N LEU A 221 -10.65 13.15 -12.90
CA LEU A 221 -12.06 13.04 -13.25
C LEU A 221 -12.97 13.30 -12.05
N GLN A 222 -12.67 12.68 -10.90
CA GLN A 222 -13.44 12.81 -9.66
C GLN A 222 -13.58 14.27 -9.23
N ARG A 223 -12.51 15.05 -9.31
CA ARG A 223 -12.49 16.49 -8.98
C ARG A 223 -13.41 17.33 -9.86
N ARG A 224 -13.72 16.84 -11.06
CA ARG A 224 -14.69 17.46 -11.99
C ARG A 224 -16.08 16.83 -11.90
N ARG A 225 -16.36 16.08 -10.83
CA ARG A 225 -17.63 15.36 -10.58
C ARG A 225 -17.93 14.28 -11.63
N LEU A 226 -16.89 13.60 -12.13
CA LEU A 226 -17.01 12.45 -13.02
C LEU A 226 -16.35 11.24 -12.38
N MET A 227 -17.01 10.08 -12.47
CA MET A 227 -16.53 8.84 -11.86
C MET A 227 -16.24 9.00 -10.34
N VAL A 228 -17.14 9.69 -9.63
CA VAL A 228 -16.95 10.11 -8.24
C VAL A 228 -16.88 8.91 -7.30
N ARG A 229 -17.68 7.87 -7.58
CA ARG A 229 -17.79 6.68 -6.72
C ARG A 229 -16.64 5.71 -6.95
N THR A 230 -16.18 5.59 -8.19
CA THR A 230 -14.90 4.94 -8.50
C THR A 230 -13.76 5.66 -7.81
N GLY A 231 -13.70 7.00 -7.92
CA GLY A 231 -12.71 7.81 -7.22
C GLY A 231 -12.76 7.64 -5.69
N GLU A 232 -13.95 7.58 -5.08
CA GLU A 232 -14.12 7.31 -3.65
C GLU A 232 -13.50 5.96 -3.23
N GLN A 233 -13.74 4.90 -4.00
CA GLN A 233 -13.12 3.59 -3.75
C GLN A 233 -11.60 3.65 -3.89
N LEU A 234 -11.09 4.31 -4.94
CA LEU A 234 -9.64 4.48 -5.11
C LEU A 234 -8.99 5.35 -4.05
N GLN A 235 -9.72 6.26 -3.38
CA GLN A 235 -9.21 6.99 -2.22
C GLN A 235 -9.03 6.07 -1.01
N TYR A 236 -9.93 5.11 -0.79
CA TYR A 236 -9.74 4.09 0.23
C TYR A 236 -8.51 3.22 -0.07
N ILE A 237 -8.35 2.77 -1.32
CA ILE A 237 -7.18 2.02 -1.77
C ILE A 237 -5.91 2.87 -1.58
N ALA A 238 -5.87 4.12 -2.06
CA ALA A 238 -4.69 4.99 -1.92
C ALA A 238 -4.27 5.24 -0.47
N ARG A 239 -5.24 5.30 0.47
CA ARG A 239 -4.97 5.40 1.91
C ARG A 239 -4.33 4.11 2.44
N ASP A 240 -4.79 2.96 1.96
CA ASP A 240 -4.25 1.65 2.33
C ASP A 240 -2.83 1.49 1.77
N GLU A 241 -2.61 1.81 0.50
CA GLU A 241 -1.30 1.81 -0.18
C GLU A 241 -0.27 2.74 0.49
N SER A 242 -0.71 3.90 0.96
CA SER A 242 0.15 4.78 1.76
C SER A 242 0.63 4.10 3.05
N GLY A 243 -0.18 3.21 3.61
CA GLY A 243 0.18 2.33 4.73
C GLY A 243 1.15 1.22 4.31
N HIS A 244 0.92 0.57 3.17
CA HIS A 244 1.76 -0.50 2.64
C HIS A 244 3.17 0.00 2.34
N VAL A 245 3.30 1.14 1.66
CA VAL A 245 4.59 1.80 1.39
C VAL A 245 5.32 2.18 2.68
N ALA A 246 4.60 2.68 3.69
CA ALA A 246 5.19 3.02 4.99
C ALA A 246 5.69 1.78 5.73
N PHE A 247 4.93 0.68 5.69
CA PHE A 247 5.34 -0.61 6.24
C PHE A 247 6.58 -1.17 5.51
N GLY A 248 6.56 -1.19 4.17
CA GLY A 248 7.66 -1.64 3.33
C GLY A 248 8.96 -0.87 3.57
N LYS A 249 8.87 0.46 3.66
CA LYS A 249 10.00 1.32 4.06
C LYS A 249 10.58 0.89 5.40
N ALA A 250 9.73 0.73 6.42
CA ALA A 250 10.17 0.35 7.76
C ALA A 250 10.80 -1.05 7.78
N LEU A 251 10.25 -1.99 7.03
CA LEU A 251 10.77 -3.35 6.86
C LEU A 251 12.16 -3.32 6.20
N ILE A 252 12.33 -2.63 5.07
CA ILE A 252 13.62 -2.51 4.36
C ILE A 252 14.68 -1.88 5.28
N GLN A 253 14.35 -0.78 5.96
CA GLN A 253 15.28 -0.13 6.89
C GLN A 253 15.60 -0.99 8.12
N ALA A 254 14.68 -1.84 8.57
CA ALA A 254 14.93 -2.77 9.66
C ALA A 254 15.83 -3.93 9.18
N LEU A 255 15.62 -4.45 7.98
CA LEU A 255 16.50 -5.45 7.36
C LEU A 255 17.92 -4.92 7.17
N TRP A 256 18.10 -3.69 6.68
CA TRP A 256 19.45 -3.09 6.57
C TRP A 256 20.16 -2.89 7.91
N ARG A 257 19.41 -2.77 9.02
CA ARG A 257 20.01 -2.70 10.36
C ARG A 257 20.43 -4.07 10.89
N GLU A 258 19.65 -5.11 10.59
CA GLU A 258 19.96 -6.49 10.99
C GLU A 258 21.00 -7.15 10.07
N HIS A 259 21.02 -6.75 8.79
CA HIS A 259 21.82 -7.31 7.70
C HIS A 259 22.40 -6.20 6.81
N PRO A 260 23.39 -5.41 7.28
CA PRO A 260 23.94 -4.28 6.54
C PRO A 260 24.52 -4.62 5.16
N GLU A 261 24.98 -5.85 4.97
CA GLU A 261 25.50 -6.40 3.70
C GLU A 261 24.46 -6.45 2.58
N THR A 262 23.16 -6.46 2.93
CA THR A 262 22.05 -6.50 1.98
C THR A 262 21.62 -5.12 1.49
N ARG A 263 22.27 -4.06 2.00
CA ARG A 263 21.90 -2.68 1.68
C ARG A 263 22.12 -2.40 0.19
N ILE A 264 21.05 -1.95 -0.46
CA ILE A 264 21.09 -1.51 -1.85
C ILE A 264 21.85 -0.18 -1.90
N ASP A 265 22.87 -0.10 -2.75
CA ASP A 265 23.59 1.15 -2.99
C ASP A 265 22.81 2.08 -3.93
N GLU A 266 23.25 3.35 -3.98
CA GLU A 266 22.59 4.36 -4.79
C GLU A 266 22.57 4.01 -6.29
N SER A 267 23.64 3.41 -6.81
CA SER A 267 23.72 3.01 -8.22
C SER A 267 22.70 1.92 -8.55
N GLN A 268 22.54 0.94 -7.67
CA GLN A 268 21.57 -0.14 -7.83
C GLN A 268 20.13 0.38 -7.74
N ALA A 269 19.85 1.25 -6.77
CA ALA A 269 18.54 1.85 -6.59
C ALA A 269 18.15 2.75 -7.77
N HIS A 270 19.07 3.60 -8.23
CA HIS A 270 18.87 4.45 -9.42
C HIS A 270 18.67 3.63 -10.69
N LYS A 271 19.42 2.53 -10.86
CA LYS A 271 19.23 1.63 -12.00
C LYS A 271 17.82 1.03 -12.01
N LEU A 272 17.39 0.41 -10.90
CA LEU A 272 16.06 -0.21 -10.82
C LEU A 272 14.93 0.81 -10.99
N MET A 273 15.06 1.98 -10.36
CA MET A 273 14.09 3.07 -10.50
C MET A 273 14.06 3.58 -11.94
N GLY A 274 15.22 3.82 -12.56
CA GLY A 274 15.34 4.28 -13.95
C GLY A 274 14.67 3.33 -14.94
N GLU A 275 15.01 2.04 -14.88
CA GLU A 275 14.39 0.98 -15.71
C GLU A 275 12.86 0.95 -15.51
N ALA A 276 12.38 1.08 -14.28
CA ALA A 276 10.96 1.13 -13.99
C ALA A 276 10.28 2.40 -14.53
N MET A 277 10.98 3.53 -14.55
CA MET A 277 10.43 4.80 -15.06
C MET A 277 10.38 4.84 -16.59
N GLU A 278 11.28 4.15 -17.29
CA GLU A 278 11.17 3.97 -18.75
C GLU A 278 9.89 3.20 -19.12
N LEU A 279 9.59 2.14 -18.36
CA LEU A 279 8.34 1.38 -18.53
C LEU A 279 7.11 2.20 -18.17
N GLU A 280 7.17 3.00 -17.09
CA GLU A 280 6.10 3.91 -16.71
C GLU A 280 5.84 4.96 -17.78
N GLN A 281 6.89 5.51 -18.39
CA GLN A 281 6.76 6.48 -19.46
C GLN A 281 6.04 5.88 -20.67
N ALA A 282 6.47 4.70 -21.14
CA ALA A 282 5.84 4.03 -22.27
C ALA A 282 4.36 3.72 -21.99
N TYR A 283 4.03 3.29 -20.77
CA TYR A 283 2.66 3.08 -20.33
C TYR A 283 1.85 4.39 -20.31
N ALA A 284 2.38 5.46 -19.72
CA ALA A 284 1.69 6.73 -19.60
C ALA A 284 1.38 7.34 -20.98
N GLU A 285 2.31 7.24 -21.94
CA GLU A 285 2.09 7.65 -23.33
C GLU A 285 0.91 6.92 -23.99
N TYR A 286 0.71 5.64 -23.64
CA TYR A 286 -0.44 4.86 -24.08
C TYR A 286 -1.72 5.22 -23.32
N ALA A 287 -1.67 5.25 -21.99
CA ALA A 287 -2.84 5.31 -21.12
C ALA A 287 -3.39 6.73 -20.94
N VAL A 288 -2.53 7.72 -20.75
CA VAL A 288 -2.94 9.08 -20.37
C VAL A 288 -3.14 9.95 -21.62
N LYS A 289 -4.39 10.24 -21.95
CA LYS A 289 -4.75 11.18 -23.02
C LYS A 289 -5.01 12.58 -22.45
N PRO A 290 -4.90 13.65 -23.26
CA PRO A 290 -5.18 15.00 -22.79
C PRO A 290 -6.62 15.14 -22.28
N MET A 291 -6.77 15.56 -21.03
CA MET A 291 -8.05 15.85 -20.36
C MET A 291 -8.01 17.27 -19.79
N LEU A 292 -9.18 17.87 -19.53
CA LEU A 292 -9.22 19.18 -18.88
C LEU A 292 -8.55 19.11 -17.49
N GLY A 293 -7.46 19.87 -17.32
CA GLY A 293 -6.71 19.98 -16.07
C GLY A 293 -5.72 18.83 -15.80
N TYR A 294 -5.54 17.89 -16.74
CA TYR A 294 -4.61 16.78 -16.58
C TYR A 294 -4.14 16.23 -17.93
N ASP A 295 -2.84 16.06 -18.09
CA ASP A 295 -2.23 15.55 -19.30
C ASP A 295 -1.01 14.67 -18.97
N LEU A 296 -0.39 14.11 -20.02
CA LEU A 296 0.79 13.28 -19.91
C LEU A 296 1.96 14.00 -19.23
N ALA A 297 2.16 15.29 -19.52
CA ALA A 297 3.28 16.05 -18.96
C ALA A 297 3.13 16.26 -17.44
N LEU A 298 1.91 16.52 -16.97
CA LEU A 298 1.59 16.56 -15.54
C LEU A 298 1.77 15.20 -14.88
N HIS A 299 1.27 14.14 -15.51
CA HIS A 299 1.40 12.77 -15.01
C HIS A 299 2.87 12.37 -14.81
N LEU A 300 3.72 12.53 -15.83
CA LEU A 300 5.13 12.13 -15.76
C LEU A 300 5.93 12.93 -14.72
N ARG A 301 5.64 14.22 -14.54
CA ARG A 301 6.27 15.02 -13.47
C ARG A 301 5.86 14.52 -12.08
N HIS A 302 4.59 14.19 -11.91
CA HIS A 302 4.10 13.59 -10.66
C HIS A 302 4.77 12.24 -10.38
N VAL A 303 4.86 11.36 -11.38
CA VAL A 303 5.57 10.07 -11.27
C VAL A 303 7.02 10.26 -10.81
N ARG A 304 7.76 11.20 -11.42
CA ARG A 304 9.16 11.50 -11.04
C ARG A 304 9.27 12.06 -9.62
N TYR A 305 8.30 12.89 -9.21
CA TYR A 305 8.21 13.36 -7.83
C TYR A 305 8.04 12.19 -6.85
N LEU A 306 7.12 11.26 -7.13
CA LEU A 306 6.96 10.05 -6.31
C LEU A 306 8.25 9.22 -6.28
N ALA A 307 8.90 8.99 -7.43
CA ALA A 307 10.17 8.25 -7.51
C ALA A 307 11.25 8.86 -6.60
N ASN A 308 11.45 10.18 -6.68
CA ASN A 308 12.37 10.89 -5.80
C ASN A 308 11.97 10.74 -4.32
N ARG A 309 10.68 10.85 -4.00
CA ARG A 309 10.20 10.72 -2.63
C ARG A 309 10.54 9.36 -2.04
N ARG A 310 10.41 8.27 -2.82
CA ARG A 310 10.73 6.90 -2.37
C ARG A 310 12.23 6.68 -2.18
N LEU A 311 13.07 7.27 -3.02
CA LEU A 311 14.53 7.26 -2.82
C LEU A 311 14.93 8.00 -1.55
N LEU A 312 14.39 9.22 -1.36
CA LEU A 312 14.64 10.04 -0.18
C LEU A 312 14.15 9.38 1.12
N ASP A 313 13.02 8.67 1.07
CA ASP A 313 12.50 7.90 2.20
C ASP A 313 13.52 6.88 2.74
N LEU A 314 14.37 6.33 1.87
CA LEU A 314 15.44 5.39 2.22
C LEU A 314 16.82 6.05 2.41
N GLY A 315 16.88 7.38 2.36
CA GLY A 315 18.11 8.15 2.50
C GLY A 315 19.04 8.07 1.30
N LEU A 316 18.48 7.86 0.10
CA LEU A 316 19.19 7.86 -1.18
C LEU A 316 18.99 9.20 -1.91
N ASN A 317 19.94 9.61 -2.76
CA ASN A 317 19.79 10.85 -3.51
C ASN A 317 18.66 10.76 -4.55
N PRO A 318 17.98 11.88 -4.85
CA PRO A 318 16.96 11.91 -5.89
C PRO A 318 17.55 11.59 -7.27
N LEU A 319 16.75 10.93 -8.12
CA LEU A 319 17.13 10.59 -9.49
C LEU A 319 16.82 11.75 -10.47
N TYR A 320 15.77 12.53 -10.21
CA TYR A 320 15.28 13.59 -11.09
C TYR A 320 15.39 14.96 -10.40
N GLN A 321 16.45 15.72 -10.67
CA GLN A 321 16.68 17.03 -10.02
C GLN A 321 15.55 18.04 -10.29
N GLU A 322 14.88 17.94 -11.43
CA GLU A 322 13.80 18.85 -11.82
C GLU A 322 12.45 18.56 -11.14
N SER A 323 12.34 17.47 -10.38
CA SER A 323 11.08 16.96 -9.81
C SER A 323 11.12 16.91 -8.28
N GLU A 324 11.67 17.94 -7.64
CA GLU A 324 11.72 18.04 -6.17
C GLU A 324 10.37 18.42 -5.54
N ALA A 325 9.48 19.08 -6.29
CA ALA A 325 8.19 19.56 -5.81
C ALA A 325 7.02 18.89 -6.54
N GLU A 326 5.95 18.63 -5.79
CA GLU A 326 4.68 18.12 -6.32
C GLU A 326 4.05 19.14 -7.28
N VAL A 327 3.62 18.67 -8.45
CA VAL A 327 3.00 19.50 -9.50
C VAL A 327 1.46 19.46 -9.46
N LEU A 328 0.89 18.50 -8.75
CA LEU A 328 -0.54 18.35 -8.53
C LEU A 328 -0.92 18.92 -7.15
N PRO A 329 -1.37 20.19 -7.04
CA PRO A 329 -1.58 20.84 -5.75
C PRO A 329 -2.69 20.20 -4.91
N TRP A 330 -3.51 19.36 -5.52
CA TRP A 330 -4.61 18.64 -4.89
C TRP A 330 -4.24 17.21 -4.47
N TRP A 331 -3.04 16.74 -4.79
CA TRP A 331 -2.64 15.35 -4.54
C TRP A 331 -2.72 15.00 -3.06
N GLU A 332 -2.10 15.81 -2.19
CA GLU A 332 -2.09 15.56 -0.75
C GLU A 332 -3.49 15.61 -0.13
N GLU A 333 -4.35 16.52 -0.59
CA GLU A 333 -5.75 16.59 -0.16
C GLU A 333 -6.52 15.32 -0.57
N GLN A 334 -6.28 14.84 -1.80
CA GLN A 334 -6.98 13.71 -2.37
C GLN A 334 -6.64 12.39 -1.68
N ILE A 335 -5.37 12.18 -1.32
CA ILE A 335 -4.89 10.97 -0.63
C ILE A 335 -5.00 11.07 0.89
N GLY A 336 -5.02 12.29 1.45
CA GLY A 336 -5.09 12.56 2.89
C GLY A 336 -6.47 12.29 3.52
N PHE A 337 -7.32 11.52 2.84
CA PHE A 337 -8.73 11.26 3.11
C PHE A 337 -9.09 11.32 4.60
N ARG A 338 -9.63 12.47 5.03
CA ARG A 338 -10.32 12.64 6.31
C ARG A 338 -11.80 12.77 6.01
N LYS A 339 -12.57 11.73 6.32
CA LYS A 339 -14.01 11.73 6.08
C LYS A 339 -14.71 12.51 7.18
N GLU A 340 -14.88 13.82 7.01
CA GLU A 340 -15.92 14.55 7.75
C GLU A 340 -17.25 14.33 7.02
N LYS A 341 -17.95 13.24 7.36
CA LYS A 341 -19.32 12.99 6.85
C LYS A 341 -20.34 13.71 7.73
N ASN A 342 -21.24 14.47 7.10
CA ASN A 342 -22.42 15.01 7.76
C ASN A 342 -23.30 13.85 8.27
N PHE A 343 -23.53 13.83 9.58
CA PHE A 343 -24.25 12.78 10.33
C PHE A 343 -25.66 12.44 9.80
N PHE A 344 -26.24 13.30 8.96
CA PHE A 344 -27.62 13.18 8.48
C PHE A 344 -27.77 12.57 7.07
N GLU A 345 -26.69 12.38 6.32
CA GLU A 345 -26.78 12.00 4.89
C GLU A 345 -26.34 10.56 4.59
N THR A 346 -25.91 9.74 5.57
CA THR A 346 -25.51 8.35 5.29
C THR A 346 -25.70 7.45 6.50
N ARG A 347 -26.05 6.17 6.27
CA ARG A 347 -25.90 5.12 7.29
C ARG A 347 -24.42 5.07 7.69
N VAL A 348 -24.15 5.17 8.99
CA VAL A 348 -22.80 5.14 9.55
C VAL A 348 -22.19 3.77 9.26
N THR A 349 -21.21 3.71 8.36
CA THR A 349 -20.46 2.49 8.03
C THR A 349 -19.10 2.44 8.72
N GLU A 350 -18.69 3.51 9.41
CA GLU A 350 -17.49 3.50 10.25
C GLU A 350 -17.87 3.12 11.69
N TYR A 351 -17.56 1.89 12.08
CA TYR A 351 -17.44 1.52 13.49
C TYR A 351 -16.12 2.07 14.05
N GLN A 352 -16.03 3.40 14.23
CA GLN A 352 -15.25 3.87 15.34
C GLN A 352 -16.11 3.72 16.58
N THR A 353 -15.72 2.82 17.49
CA THR A 353 -16.28 2.78 18.84
C THR A 353 -16.01 4.14 19.49
N GLY A 354 -17.00 5.03 19.38
CA GLY A 354 -17.00 6.34 20.00
C GLY A 354 -16.79 6.21 21.51
N GLY A 355 -15.95 7.09 22.03
CA GLY A 355 -15.62 7.17 23.44
C GLY A 355 -16.85 7.35 24.33
N ALA A 356 -16.71 6.89 25.56
CA ALA A 356 -17.72 6.99 26.60
C ALA A 356 -18.24 8.43 26.73
N LEU A 357 -19.54 8.59 26.59
CA LEU A 357 -20.26 9.80 27.01
C LEU A 357 -20.04 9.96 28.53
N SER A 358 -19.27 10.96 28.94
CA SER A 358 -19.35 11.46 30.31
C SER A 358 -20.54 12.39 30.40
N TRP A 359 -21.53 11.99 31.17
CA TRP A 359 -22.59 12.88 31.63
C TRP A 359 -22.13 13.48 32.95
N ASP A 360 -22.05 14.80 33.03
CA ASP A 360 -22.03 15.52 34.31
C ASP A 360 -23.42 15.54 34.94
#